data_AF-Q7U3M4-F1
#
_entry.id   AF-Q7U3M4-F1
#
_cell.length_a   1.000
_cell.length_b   1.000
_cell.length_c   1.000
_cell.angle_alpha   90.00
_cell.angle_beta   90.00
_cell.angle_gamma   90.00
#
_symmetry.space_group_name_H-M   'P 1'
#
loop_
_entity.id
_entity.type
_entity.pdbx_description
1 polymer ?
#
loop_
_entity_poly.entity_id
_entity_poly.type
_entity_poly.pdbx_seq_one_letter_code
_entity_poly.pdbx_strand_id
1 'polypeptide(L)'
;MLARPHPALGWLHISPADTRRVMDRLLAEREAALEVDPTFSGMPQSFIDWTWQTWLPSHLHRYEQQVQEHLSYLNFKIAELNGDLEKAAGGILDSRDEAVDLRDRLQRELDAREMAS
;
A
#
# COMPACT_ATOMS: atom_id res chain seq x y z
N MET A 1 -8.66 10.59 -29.20
CA MET A 1 -8.88 9.54 -28.19
C MET A 1 -8.48 10.11 -26.84
N LEU A 2 -9.34 9.99 -25.82
CA LEU A 2 -9.06 10.45 -24.46
C LEU A 2 -7.97 9.56 -23.81
N ALA A 3 -7.14 10.15 -22.95
CA ALA A 3 -6.13 9.41 -22.18
C ALA A 3 -6.82 8.36 -21.28
N ARG A 4 -6.19 7.19 -21.12
CA ARG A 4 -6.71 6.07 -20.31
C ARG A 4 -5.72 5.75 -19.19
N PRO A 5 -6.18 5.26 -18.03
CA PRO A 5 -5.28 4.82 -16.98
C PRO A 5 -4.46 3.61 -17.45
N HIS A 6 -3.18 3.57 -17.04
CA HIS A 6 -2.31 2.42 -17.26
C HIS A 6 -2.84 1.23 -16.44
N PRO A 7 -2.97 0.02 -17.02
CA PRO A 7 -3.62 -1.12 -16.37
C PRO A 7 -2.97 -1.53 -15.04
N ALA A 8 -1.64 -1.49 -14.94
CA ALA A 8 -0.91 -1.77 -13.69
C ALA A 8 -0.73 -0.53 -12.79
N LEU A 9 -0.88 0.67 -13.33
CA LEU A 9 -0.63 1.94 -12.64
C LEU A 9 -1.89 2.79 -12.77
N GLY A 10 -2.98 2.37 -12.12
CA GLY A 10 -4.32 2.94 -12.34
C GLY A 10 -4.47 4.45 -12.10
N TRP A 11 -3.49 5.09 -11.46
CA TRP A 11 -3.40 6.54 -11.27
C TRP A 11 -2.75 7.28 -12.46
N LEU A 12 -1.96 6.59 -13.30
CA LEU A 12 -1.20 7.16 -14.40
C LEU A 12 -2.02 7.13 -15.69
N HIS A 13 -2.41 8.30 -16.20
CA HIS A 13 -3.12 8.43 -17.47
C HIS A 13 -2.14 8.52 -18.63
N ILE A 14 -2.21 7.54 -19.53
CA ILE A 14 -1.29 7.37 -20.65
C ILE A 14 -1.92 7.79 -21.97
N SER A 15 -1.08 8.23 -22.90
CA SER A 15 -1.48 8.64 -24.24
C SER A 15 -2.10 7.46 -25.01
N PRO A 16 -3.01 7.70 -25.97
CA PRO A 16 -3.61 6.62 -26.76
C PRO A 16 -2.59 5.73 -27.50
N ALA A 17 -1.45 6.30 -27.90
CA ALA A 17 -0.38 5.55 -28.55
C ALA A 17 0.30 4.57 -27.58
N ASP A 18 0.55 5.01 -26.35
CA ASP A 18 1.13 4.14 -25.32
C ASP A 18 0.10 3.15 -24.79
N THR A 19 -1.18 3.54 -24.68
CA THR A 19 -2.27 2.61 -24.31
C THR A 19 -2.28 1.39 -25.22
N ARG A 20 -2.17 1.59 -26.53
CA ARG A 20 -2.13 0.47 -27.49
C ARG A 20 -0.96 -0.47 -27.18
N ARG A 21 0.26 0.06 -27.07
CA ARG A 21 1.47 -0.75 -26.81
C ARG A 21 1.40 -1.52 -25.50
N VAL A 22 0.93 -0.86 -24.44
CA VAL A 22 0.80 -1.45 -23.11
C VAL A 22 -0.26 -2.56 -23.12
N MET A 23 -1.40 -2.33 -23.77
CA MET A 23 -2.46 -3.33 -23.87
C MET A 23 -2.06 -4.52 -24.75
N ASP A 24 -1.39 -4.28 -25.88
CA ASP A 24 -0.88 -5.35 -26.75
C ASP A 24 0.10 -6.26 -25.98
N ARG A 25 0.99 -5.65 -25.19
CA ARG A 25 1.93 -6.38 -24.34
C ARG A 25 1.20 -7.19 -23.25
N LEU A 26 0.23 -6.59 -22.56
CA LEU A 26 -0.56 -7.26 -21.53
C LEU A 26 -1.30 -8.48 -22.09
N LEU A 27 -1.88 -8.36 -23.29
CA LEU A 27 -2.57 -9.46 -23.95
C LEU A 27 -1.61 -10.60 -24.29
N ALA A 28 -0.45 -10.29 -24.88
CA ALA A 28 0.55 -11.30 -25.22
C ALA A 28 1.06 -12.07 -23.99
N GLU A 29 1.31 -11.36 -22.88
CA GLU A 29 1.76 -12.01 -21.66
C GLU A 29 0.67 -12.79 -20.95
N ARG A 30 -0.59 -12.37 -21.08
CA ARG A 30 -1.74 -13.13 -20.59
C ARG A 30 -1.95 -14.41 -21.38
N GLU A 31 -1.77 -14.37 -22.69
CA GLU A 31 -1.80 -15.56 -23.55
C GLU A 31 -0.70 -16.54 -23.13
N ALA A 32 0.54 -16.07 -22.96
CA ALA A 32 1.63 -16.91 -22.47
C ALA A 32 1.35 -17.52 -21.08
N ALA A 33 0.72 -16.78 -20.17
CA ALA A 33 0.34 -17.29 -18.86
C ALA A 33 -0.75 -18.37 -18.97
N LEU A 34 -1.73 -18.19 -19.86
CA LEU A 34 -2.80 -19.17 -20.12
C LEU A 34 -2.29 -20.45 -20.79
N GLU A 35 -1.24 -20.37 -21.60
CA GLU A 35 -0.58 -21.54 -22.17
C GLU A 35 0.08 -22.42 -21.10
N VAL A 36 0.63 -21.80 -20.05
CA VAL A 36 1.26 -22.50 -18.92
C VAL A 36 0.21 -23.00 -17.92
N ASP A 37 -0.77 -22.17 -17.60
CA ASP A 37 -1.89 -22.48 -16.70
C ASP A 37 -3.21 -22.03 -17.35
N PRO A 38 -4.00 -22.96 -17.91
CA PRO A 38 -5.29 -22.64 -18.53
C PRO A 38 -6.33 -22.00 -17.60
N THR A 39 -6.12 -22.08 -16.28
CA THR A 39 -6.99 -21.47 -15.26
C THR A 39 -6.48 -20.10 -14.79
N PHE A 40 -5.38 -19.62 -15.37
CA PHE A 40 -4.76 -18.36 -14.99
C PHE A 40 -5.76 -17.20 -15.06
N SER A 41 -5.79 -16.42 -13.99
CA SER A 41 -6.65 -15.25 -13.83
C SER A 41 -5.84 -14.10 -13.25
N GLY A 42 -6.21 -12.87 -13.62
CA GLY A 42 -5.55 -11.66 -13.18
C GLY A 42 -4.45 -11.17 -14.13
N MET A 43 -3.53 -10.38 -13.57
CA MET A 43 -2.46 -9.72 -14.30
C MET A 43 -1.17 -10.56 -14.24
N PRO A 44 -0.54 -10.90 -15.37
CA PRO A 44 0.74 -11.62 -15.38
C PRO A 44 1.83 -10.86 -14.61
N GLN A 45 2.60 -11.57 -13.78
CA GLN A 45 3.70 -10.95 -13.02
C GLN A 45 4.78 -10.36 -13.95
N SER A 46 5.06 -11.03 -15.07
CA SER A 46 5.97 -10.53 -16.11
C SER A 46 5.59 -9.14 -16.62
N PHE A 47 4.30 -8.80 -16.62
CA PHE A 47 3.80 -7.55 -17.17
C PHE A 47 4.00 -6.43 -16.15
N ILE A 48 3.79 -6.77 -14.87
CA ILE A 48 4.07 -5.90 -13.74
C ILE A 48 5.57 -5.59 -13.72
N ASP A 49 6.41 -6.61 -13.83
CA ASP A 49 7.88 -6.46 -13.81
C ASP A 49 8.34 -5.60 -14.98
N TRP A 50 7.86 -5.88 -16.20
CA TRP A 50 8.13 -5.05 -17.38
C TRP A 50 7.67 -3.61 -17.20
N THR A 51 6.49 -3.39 -16.60
CA THR A 51 5.96 -2.05 -16.34
C THR A 51 6.95 -1.25 -15.49
N TRP A 52 7.41 -1.81 -14.37
CA TRP A 52 8.26 -1.12 -13.41
C TRP A 52 9.72 -1.02 -13.86
N GLN A 53 10.27 -2.08 -14.44
CA GLN A 53 11.69 -2.16 -14.77
C GLN A 53 12.03 -1.55 -16.12
N THR A 54 11.06 -1.49 -17.04
CA THR A 54 11.29 -1.08 -18.44
C THR A 54 10.39 0.06 -18.89
N TRP A 55 9.07 -0.14 -18.86
CA TRP A 55 8.14 0.79 -19.50
C TRP A 55 8.11 2.14 -18.78
N LEU A 56 7.86 2.16 -17.46
CA LEU A 56 7.76 3.40 -16.71
C LEU A 56 9.08 4.20 -16.77
N PRO A 57 10.27 3.66 -16.47
CA PRO A 57 11.52 4.41 -16.53
C PRO A 57 11.78 5.03 -17.91
N SER A 58 11.50 4.30 -18.99
CA SER A 58 11.68 4.81 -20.37
C SER A 58 10.65 5.88 -20.76
N HIS A 59 9.54 5.99 -20.04
CA HIS A 59 8.43 6.91 -20.34
C HIS A 59 8.30 8.05 -19.32
N LEU A 60 9.12 8.08 -18.27
CA LEU A 60 9.08 9.10 -17.21
C LEU A 60 9.12 10.52 -17.77
N HIS A 61 9.98 10.79 -18.75
CA HIS A 61 10.08 12.11 -19.39
C HIS A 61 8.76 12.66 -19.96
N ARG A 62 7.76 11.80 -20.25
CA ARG A 62 6.43 12.22 -20.75
C ARG A 62 5.38 12.31 -19.65
N TYR A 63 5.60 11.63 -18.52
CA TYR A 63 4.60 11.45 -17.47
C TYR A 63 5.09 11.94 -16.10
N GLU A 64 6.23 12.62 -16.05
CA GLU A 64 6.91 13.07 -14.84
C GLU A 64 5.97 13.86 -13.91
N GLN A 65 5.19 14.78 -14.47
CA GLN A 65 4.25 15.58 -13.68
C GLN A 65 3.23 14.71 -12.93
N GLN A 66 2.62 13.72 -13.59
CA GLN A 66 1.66 12.83 -12.93
C GLN A 66 2.34 11.97 -11.86
N VAL A 67 3.60 11.57 -12.08
CA VAL A 67 4.39 10.84 -11.10
C VAL A 67 4.66 11.71 -9.87
N GLN A 68 5.07 12.97 -10.08
CA GLN A 68 5.31 13.93 -8.99
C GLN A 68 4.02 14.20 -8.19
N GLU A 69 2.90 14.42 -8.87
CA GLU A 69 1.59 14.60 -8.23
C GLU A 69 1.19 13.38 -7.40
N HIS A 70 1.39 12.17 -7.94
CA HIS A 70 1.08 10.94 -7.20
C HIS A 70 2.03 10.73 -6.01
N LEU A 71 3.31 11.07 -6.14
CA LEU A 71 4.26 11.05 -5.02
C LEU A 71 3.84 12.02 -3.90
N SER A 72 3.40 13.23 -4.25
CA SER A 72 2.87 14.19 -3.28
C SER A 72 1.63 13.64 -2.55
N TYR A 73 0.70 13.03 -3.29
CA TYR A 73 -0.46 12.36 -2.70
C TYR A 73 -0.05 11.22 -1.75
N LEU A 74 0.89 10.36 -2.15
CA LEU A 74 1.36 9.26 -1.32
C LEU A 74 2.04 9.77 -0.04
N ASN A 75 2.87 10.82 -0.14
CA ASN A 75 3.52 11.42 1.03
C ASN A 75 2.49 11.98 2.02
N PHE A 76 1.46 12.68 1.53
CA PHE A 76 0.36 13.17 2.37
C PHE A 76 -0.36 12.00 3.07
N LYS A 77 -0.72 10.97 2.31
CA LYS A 77 -1.42 9.79 2.84
C LYS A 77 -0.58 9.05 3.89
N ILE A 78 0.74 8.92 3.68
CA ILE A 78 1.65 8.31 4.65
C ILE A 78 1.68 9.14 5.93
N ALA A 79 1.76 10.47 5.83
CA ALA A 79 1.76 11.35 7.00
C ALA A 79 0.45 11.24 7.80
N GLU A 80 -0.69 11.18 7.13
CA GLU A 80 -2.00 10.96 7.77
C GLU A 80 -2.04 9.62 8.52
N LEU A 81 -1.67 8.52 7.85
CA LEU A 81 -1.65 7.19 8.44
C LEU A 81 -0.70 7.10 9.64
N ASN A 82 0.45 7.77 9.60
CA ASN A 82 1.37 7.82 10.74
C ASN A 82 0.76 8.58 11.92
N GLY A 83 0.11 9.72 11.67
CA GLY A 83 -0.57 10.48 12.72
C GLY A 83 -1.71 9.69 13.38
N ASP A 84 -2.45 8.90 12.60
CA ASP A 84 -3.48 8.01 13.15
C ASP A 84 -2.89 6.86 13.96
N LEU A 85 -1.77 6.30 13.51
CA LEU A 85 -1.03 5.29 14.26
C LEU A 85 -0.52 5.84 15.60
N GLU A 86 0.06 7.03 15.61
CA GLU A 86 0.55 7.69 16.83
C GLU A 86 -0.59 7.93 17.84
N LYS A 87 -1.75 8.41 17.38
CA LYS A 87 -2.93 8.59 18.25
C LYS A 87 -3.42 7.27 18.82
N ALA A 88 -3.52 6.23 17.99
CA ALA A 88 -3.95 4.92 18.43
C ALA A 88 -2.97 4.31 19.43
N ALA A 89 -1.67 4.42 19.16
CA ALA A 89 -0.61 3.97 20.07
C ALA A 89 -0.68 4.72 21.41
N GLY A 90 -0.87 6.05 21.40
CA GLY A 90 -1.04 6.85 22.62
C GLY A 90 -2.20 6.35 23.47
N GLY A 91 -3.38 6.18 22.90
CA GLY A 91 -4.55 5.68 23.65
C GLY A 91 -4.34 4.25 24.21
N ILE A 92 -3.62 3.40 23.49
CA ILE A 92 -3.26 2.05 23.97
C ILE A 92 -2.27 2.13 25.14
N LEU A 93 -1.29 3.02 25.07
CA LEU A 93 -0.31 3.23 26.13
C LEU A 93 -0.98 3.76 27.40
N ASP A 94 -1.86 4.75 27.28
CA ASP A 94 -2.63 5.30 28.40
C ASP A 94 -3.48 4.19 29.05
N SER A 95 -4.19 3.40 28.24
CA SER A 95 -5.00 2.27 28.74
C SER A 95 -4.17 1.20 29.45
N ARG A 96 -2.96 0.94 28.97
CA ARG A 96 -2.01 0.02 29.61
C ARG A 96 -1.57 0.56 30.97
N ASP A 97 -1.25 1.84 31.04
CA ASP A 97 -0.73 2.47 32.26
C ASP A 97 -1.83 2.52 33.34
N GLU A 98 -3.09 2.83 32.96
CA GLU A 98 -4.24 2.72 33.86
C GLU A 98 -4.43 1.29 34.41
N ALA A 99 -4.26 0.27 33.56
CA ALA A 99 -4.36 -1.12 33.98
C ALA A 99 -3.22 -1.53 34.93
N VAL A 100 -2.00 -1.04 34.70
CA VAL A 100 -0.83 -1.24 35.57
C VAL A 100 -1.07 -0.59 36.93
N ASP A 101 -1.54 0.65 36.96
CA ASP A 101 -1.82 1.38 38.20
C ASP A 101 -2.89 0.67 39.04
N LEU A 102 -3.97 0.21 38.41
CA LEU A 102 -5.02 -0.54 39.08
C LEU A 102 -4.49 -1.87 39.63
N ARG A 103 -3.73 -2.62 38.83
CA ARG A 103 -3.10 -3.88 39.27
C ARG A 103 -2.23 -3.64 40.50
N ASP A 104 -1.34 -2.66 40.47
CA ASP A 104 -0.39 -2.39 41.55
C ASP A 104 -1.12 -1.95 42.83
N ARG A 105 -2.18 -1.16 42.69
CA ARG A 105 -3.04 -0.80 43.83
C ARG A 105 -3.69 -2.03 44.45
N LEU A 106 -4.29 -2.90 43.63
CA LEU A 106 -4.94 -4.12 44.11
C LEU A 106 -3.93 -5.07 44.78
N GLN A 107 -2.71 -5.18 44.25
CA GLN A 107 -1.66 -6.01 44.86
C GLN A 107 -1.30 -5.51 46.27
N ARG A 108 -1.12 -4.19 46.45
CA ARG A 108 -0.83 -3.63 47.78
C ARG A 108 -1.91 -3.93 48.81
N GLU A 109 -3.18 -3.89 48.42
CA GLU A 109 -4.31 -4.23 49.31
C GLU A 109 -4.28 -5.71 49.73
N LEU A 110 -3.91 -6.61 48.81
CA LEU A 110 -3.72 -8.03 49.14
C LEU A 110 -2.55 -8.23 50.11
N ASP A 111 -1.40 -7.64 49.81
CA ASP A 111 -0.20 -7.76 50.65
C ASP A 111 -0.45 -7.22 52.07
N ALA A 112 -1.16 -6.09 52.18
CA ALA A 112 -1.53 -5.50 53.47
C ALA A 112 -2.46 -6.41 54.29
N ARG A 113 -3.39 -7.11 53.62
CA ARG A 113 -4.28 -8.08 54.26
C ARG A 113 -3.52 -9.31 54.77
N GLU A 114 -2.56 -9.81 54.00
CA GLU A 114 -1.74 -10.96 54.41
C GLU A 114 -0.86 -10.63 55.63
N MET A 115 -0.33 -9.42 55.73
CA MET A 115 0.45 -8.97 56.89
C MET A 115 -0.38 -8.72 58.16
N ALA A 116 -1.68 -8.51 58.02
CA ALA A 116 -2.61 -8.26 59.13
C ALA A 116 -3.26 -9.55 59.68
N SER A 117 -3.03 -10.70 59.03
CA SER A 117 -3.51 -12.03 59.44
C SER A 117 -2.43 -12.81 60.18
#